data_AF-K9UY22-F1
#
_entry.id   AF-K9UY22-F1
#
_cell.length_a   1.000
_cell.length_b   1.000
_cell.length_c   1.000
_cell.angle_alpha   90.00
_cell.angle_beta   90.00
_cell.angle_gamma   90.00
#
_symmetry.space_group_name_H-M   'P 1'
#
loop_
_entity.id
_entity.type
_entity.pdbx_description
1 polymer ?
#
loop_
_entity_poly.entity_id
_entity_poly.type
_entity_poly.pdbx_seq_one_letter_code
_entity_poly.pdbx_strand_id
1 'polypeptide(L)'
;MDQDKNQELLMLGSKLDEISSLVHDAVTFCQGEPIAILTLLRQLESLHREIREEVFQKNLPDTRHGLYALLRDIEAKGGWPYIERMRIQGFLGNMIQEPEE
;
A
#
# COMPACT_ATOMS: atom_id res chain seq x y z
N MET A 1 -14.51 -13.78 -25.06
CA MET A 1 -14.67 -13.09 -23.76
C MET A 1 -13.51 -13.38 -22.83
N ASP A 2 -12.89 -14.57 -22.87
CA ASP A 2 -11.73 -14.91 -22.00
C ASP A 2 -10.38 -14.33 -22.46
N GLN A 3 -10.16 -14.14 -23.76
CA GLN A 3 -8.91 -13.53 -24.26
C GLN A 3 -8.77 -12.05 -23.87
N ASP A 4 -9.88 -11.31 -23.84
CA ASP A 4 -9.93 -9.88 -23.53
C ASP A 4 -9.62 -9.62 -22.03
N LYS A 5 -10.26 -10.39 -21.13
CA LYS A 5 -9.95 -10.37 -19.69
C LYS A 5 -8.51 -10.76 -19.38
N ASN A 6 -7.92 -11.67 -20.14
CA ASN A 6 -6.52 -12.06 -19.95
C ASN A 6 -5.57 -10.92 -20.35
N GLN A 7 -5.90 -10.18 -21.42
CA GLN A 7 -5.15 -8.97 -21.81
C GLN A 7 -5.27 -7.85 -20.77
N GLU A 8 -6.46 -7.62 -20.21
CA GLU A 8 -6.66 -6.65 -19.12
C GLU A 8 -5.85 -7.00 -17.87
N LEU A 9 -5.82 -8.28 -17.49
CA LEU A 9 -5.03 -8.76 -16.34
C LEU A 9 -3.52 -8.60 -16.57
N LEU A 10 -3.03 -8.87 -17.78
CA LEU A 10 -1.62 -8.67 -18.15
C LEU A 10 -1.24 -7.18 -18.12
N MET A 11 -2.12 -6.31 -18.61
CA MET A 11 -1.92 -4.86 -18.58
C MET A 11 -1.96 -4.30 -17.14
N LEU A 12 -2.80 -4.86 -16.27
CA LEU A 12 -2.80 -4.51 -14.86
C LEU A 12 -1.49 -4.94 -14.19
N GLY A 13 -1.01 -6.15 -14.49
CA GLY A 13 0.28 -6.65 -14.00
C GLY A 13 1.43 -5.70 -14.35
N SER A 14 1.54 -5.29 -15.62
CA SER A 14 2.60 -4.38 -16.05
C SER A 14 2.52 -3.01 -15.36
N LYS A 15 1.31 -2.49 -15.13
CA LYS A 15 1.13 -1.24 -14.37
C LYS A 15 1.55 -1.36 -12.92
N LEU A 16 1.30 -2.48 -12.27
CA LEU A 16 1.75 -2.74 -10.90
C LEU A 16 3.27 -2.83 -10.82
N ASP A 17 3.90 -3.46 -11.81
CA ASP A 17 5.36 -3.53 -11.91
C ASP A 17 5.99 -2.14 -12.09
N GLU A 18 5.40 -1.29 -12.94
CA GLU A 18 5.83 0.11 -13.12
C GLU A 18 5.75 0.91 -11.80
N ILE A 19 4.63 0.78 -11.06
CA ILE A 19 4.48 1.43 -9.75
C ILE A 19 5.55 0.92 -8.79
N SER A 20 5.78 -0.39 -8.74
CA SER A 20 6.79 -0.97 -7.86
C SER A 20 8.19 -0.45 -8.18
N SER A 21 8.55 -0.37 -9.47
CA SER A 21 9.83 0.18 -9.92
C SER A 21 10.01 1.63 -9.47
N LEU A 22 9.00 2.48 -9.71
CA LEU A 22 9.06 3.90 -9.34
C LEU A 22 9.20 4.11 -7.82
N VAL A 23 8.51 3.28 -7.02
CA VAL A 23 8.64 3.32 -5.56
C VAL A 23 10.04 2.88 -5.12
N HIS A 24 10.61 1.84 -5.74
CA HIS A 24 11.99 1.41 -5.44
C HIS A 24 13.03 2.47 -5.81
N ASP A 25 12.86 3.16 -6.93
CA ASP A 25 13.72 4.28 -7.33
C ASP A 25 13.64 5.43 -6.33
N ALA A 26 12.43 5.78 -5.87
CA ALA A 26 12.23 6.80 -4.85
C ALA A 26 12.86 6.41 -3.51
N VAL A 27 12.76 5.14 -3.09
CA VAL A 27 13.45 4.64 -1.89
C VAL A 27 14.96 4.80 -2.02
N THR A 28 15.53 4.47 -3.18
CA THR A 28 16.97 4.63 -3.46
C THR A 28 17.40 6.10 -3.34
N PHE A 29 16.60 7.02 -3.88
CA PHE A 29 16.87 8.46 -3.81
C PHE A 29 16.78 9.04 -2.39
N CYS A 30 15.93 8.48 -1.53
CA CYS A 30 15.74 8.95 -0.16
C CYS A 30 16.68 8.28 0.87
N GLN A 31 17.59 7.39 0.46
CA GLN A 31 18.45 6.67 1.40
C GLN A 31 19.29 7.62 2.26
N GLY A 32 19.28 7.37 3.57
CA GLY A 32 20.03 8.18 4.54
C GLY A 32 19.38 9.52 4.91
N GLU A 33 18.24 9.89 4.30
CA GLU A 33 17.56 11.16 4.52
C GLU A 33 16.17 10.95 5.18
N PRO A 34 16.06 11.01 6.52
CA PRO A 34 14.84 10.64 7.24
C PRO A 34 13.60 11.46 6.84
N ILE A 35 13.79 12.74 6.52
CA ILE A 35 12.69 13.63 6.09
C ILE A 35 12.21 13.27 4.67
N ALA A 36 13.13 12.88 3.78
CA ALA A 36 12.79 12.44 2.44
C ALA A 36 12.02 11.10 2.49
N ILE A 37 12.48 10.15 3.32
CA ILE A 37 11.79 8.88 3.58
C ILE A 37 10.38 9.13 4.15
N LEU A 38 10.26 10.01 5.14
CA LEU A 38 8.96 10.38 5.72
C LEU A 38 8.01 11.00 4.68
N THR A 39 8.55 11.80 3.76
CA THR A 39 7.79 12.41 2.66
C THR A 39 7.27 11.35 1.70
N LEU A 40 8.11 10.38 1.32
CA LEU A 40 7.71 9.22 0.50
C LEU A 40 6.59 8.42 1.18
N LEU A 41 6.74 8.10 2.47
CA LEU A 41 5.73 7.36 3.22
C LEU A 41 4.37 8.10 3.27
N ARG A 42 4.38 9.42 3.46
CA ARG A 42 3.16 10.24 3.45
C ARG A 42 2.49 10.26 2.07
N GLN A 43 3.28 10.30 1.00
CA GLN A 43 2.75 10.25 -0.36
C GLN A 43 2.08 8.90 -0.64
N LEU A 44 2.73 7.79 -0.28
CA LEU A 44 2.15 6.45 -0.44
C LEU A 44 0.84 6.31 0.36
N GLU A 45 0.80 6.85 1.58
CA GLU A 45 -0.44 6.88 2.35
C GLU A 45 -1.54 7.69 1.67
N SER A 46 -1.22 8.86 1.11
CA SER A 46 -2.19 9.71 0.41
C SER A 46 -2.81 8.96 -0.77
N LEU A 47 -1.97 8.32 -1.60
CA LEU A 47 -2.42 7.51 -2.73
C LEU A 47 -3.31 6.34 -2.28
N HIS A 48 -2.92 5.66 -1.20
CA HIS A 48 -3.72 4.58 -0.63
C HIS A 48 -5.10 5.07 -0.14
N ARG A 49 -5.16 6.24 0.53
CA ARG A 49 -6.44 6.83 0.97
C ARG A 49 -7.33 7.18 -0.21
N GLU A 50 -6.78 7.82 -1.24
CA GLU A 50 -7.50 8.16 -2.47
C GLU A 50 -8.09 6.91 -3.12
N ILE A 51 -7.28 5.87 -3.31
CA ILE A 51 -7.76 4.59 -3.90
C ILE A 51 -8.86 3.98 -3.02
N ARG A 52 -8.67 3.96 -1.70
CA ARG A 52 -9.63 3.35 -0.77
C ARG A 52 -10.97 4.08 -0.76
N GLU A 53 -10.95 5.42 -0.66
CA GLU A 53 -12.14 6.25 -0.48
C GLU A 53 -12.85 6.53 -1.81
N GLU A 54 -12.10 6.83 -2.87
CA GLU A 54 -12.68 7.27 -4.14
C GLU A 54 -12.96 6.14 -5.11
N VAL A 55 -12.17 5.06 -5.08
CA VAL A 55 -12.28 3.95 -6.03
C VAL A 55 -12.84 2.71 -5.36
N PHE A 56 -12.18 2.19 -4.33
CA PHE A 56 -12.55 0.91 -3.71
C PHE A 56 -13.93 0.96 -3.05
N GLN A 57 -14.21 1.99 -2.25
CA GLN A 57 -15.51 2.13 -1.59
C GLN A 57 -16.69 2.25 -2.59
N LYS A 58 -16.49 2.96 -3.70
CA LYS A 58 -17.52 3.11 -4.75
C LYS A 58 -17.75 1.84 -5.56
N ASN A 59 -16.77 0.95 -5.61
CA ASN A 59 -16.83 -0.31 -6.33
C ASN A 59 -17.09 -1.51 -5.41
N LEU A 60 -17.53 -1.28 -4.16
CA LEU A 60 -17.95 -2.36 -3.29
C LEU A 60 -19.17 -3.09 -3.88
N PRO A 61 -19.24 -4.43 -3.76
CA PRO A 61 -20.42 -5.17 -4.19
C PRO A 61 -21.67 -4.70 -3.44
N ASP A 62 -22.74 -4.42 -4.20
CA ASP A 62 -24.05 -4.03 -3.68
C ASP A 62 -24.91 -5.24 -3.26
N THR A 63 -24.49 -6.46 -3.64
CA THR A 63 -25.10 -7.72 -3.20
C THR A 63 -24.42 -8.26 -1.95
N ARG A 64 -25.22 -8.79 -1.01
CA ARG A 64 -24.70 -9.47 0.18
C ARG A 64 -23.72 -10.59 -0.17
N HIS A 65 -24.04 -11.40 -1.18
CA HIS A 65 -23.20 -12.50 -1.60
C HIS A 65 -21.83 -12.04 -2.13
N GLY A 66 -21.82 -11.00 -2.99
CA GLY A 66 -20.59 -10.41 -3.49
C GLY A 66 -19.77 -9.77 -2.36
N LEU A 67 -20.42 -9.10 -1.41
CA LEU A 67 -19.76 -8.52 -0.26
C LEU A 67 -19.13 -9.60 0.63
N TYR A 68 -19.84 -10.70 0.91
CA TYR A 68 -19.28 -11.83 1.65
C TYR A 68 -18.10 -12.48 0.92
N ALA A 69 -18.16 -12.62 -0.41
CA ALA A 69 -17.06 -13.16 -1.18
C ALA A 69 -15.80 -12.27 -1.09
N LEU A 70 -15.99 -10.95 -1.21
CA LEU A 70 -14.91 -9.96 -1.05
C LEU A 70 -14.32 -9.99 0.36
N LEU A 71 -15.16 -9.99 1.39
CA LEU A 71 -14.71 -10.03 2.79
C LEU A 71 -13.91 -11.31 3.09
N ARG A 72 -14.35 -12.47 2.60
CA ARG A 72 -13.59 -13.71 2.76
C ARG A 72 -12.26 -13.70 2.03
N ASP A 73 -12.17 -13.05 0.87
CA ASP A 73 -10.90 -12.91 0.14
C ASP A 73 -9.91 -12.02 0.89
N ILE A 74 -10.40 -10.91 1.46
CA ILE A 74 -9.66 -10.00 2.35
C ILE A 74 -9.15 -10.74 3.59
N GLU A 75 -10.00 -11.53 4.25
CA GLU A 75 -9.63 -12.31 5.43
C GLU A 75 -8.60 -13.41 5.11
N ALA A 76 -8.73 -14.07 3.95
CA ALA A 76 -7.86 -15.19 3.58
C ALA A 76 -6.46 -14.76 3.14
N LYS A 77 -6.32 -13.61 2.45
CA LYS A 77 -5.03 -13.08 1.96
C LYS A 77 -4.37 -12.13 2.95
N GLY A 78 -5.11 -11.69 3.97
CA GLY A 78 -4.67 -10.73 4.97
C GLY A 78 -4.88 -9.28 4.52
N GLY A 79 -5.49 -8.48 5.40
CA GLY A 79 -5.52 -7.03 5.32
C GLY A 79 -6.81 -6.43 4.76
N TRP A 80 -7.52 -5.67 5.59
CA TRP A 80 -8.34 -4.53 5.12
C TRP A 80 -7.41 -3.49 4.49
N PRO A 81 -7.83 -2.63 3.54
CA PRO A 81 -6.98 -1.56 3.01
C PRO A 81 -6.49 -0.64 4.15
N TYR A 82 -5.30 -0.95 4.64
CA TYR A 82 -4.61 -0.30 5.74
C TYR A 82 -3.11 -0.43 5.49
N ILE A 83 -2.43 0.70 5.47
CA ILE A 83 -0.98 0.75 5.56
C ILE A 83 -0.65 0.91 7.03
N GLU A 84 0.08 -0.05 7.59
CA GLU A 84 0.48 -0.01 8.99
C GLU A 84 1.38 1.19 9.27
N ARG A 85 0.94 2.06 10.20
CA ARG A 85 1.77 3.15 10.71
C ARG A 85 2.66 2.63 11.83
N MET A 86 3.97 2.86 11.72
CA MET A 86 4.87 2.66 12.86
C MET A 86 4.44 3.53 14.04
N ARG A 87 4.45 2.95 15.25
CA ARG A 87 4.21 3.68 16.49
C ARG A 87 5.42 4.55 16.82
N ILE A 88 5.19 5.68 17.48
CA ILE A 88 6.28 6.59 17.90
C ILE A 88 7.35 5.87 18.72
N GLN A 89 6.95 4.93 19.58
CA GLN A 89 7.86 4.06 20.34
C GLN A 89 8.84 3.27 19.45
N GLY A 90 8.44 2.91 18.22
CA GLY A 90 9.32 2.27 17.24
C GLY A 90 10.41 3.20 16.71
N PHE A 91 10.17 4.52 16.63
CA PHE A 91 11.23 5.49 16.27
C PHE A 91 12.24 5.69 17.39
N LEU A 92 11.82 5.54 18.65
CA LEU A 92 12.67 5.77 19.82
C LEU A 92 13.66 4.63 20.11
N GLY A 93 13.46 3.44 19.52
CA GLY A 93 14.32 2.27 19.76
C GLY A 93 15.80 2.49 19.42
N ASN A 94 16.09 3.38 18.46
CA ASN A 94 17.46 3.72 18.07
C ASN A 94 18.09 4.80 18.97
N MET A 95 17.28 5.60 19.68
CA MET A 95 17.76 6.67 20.58
C MET A 95 18.15 6.15 21.97
N ILE A 96 17.60 5.01 22.38
CA ILE A 96 17.89 4.38 23.69
C ILE A 96 19.26 3.64 23.67
N GLN A 97 19.92 3.57 22.51
CA GLN A 97 21.23 2.94 22.36
C GLN A 97 22.41 3.90 22.49
N GLU A 98 22.20 5.18 22.82
CA GLU A 98 23.30 6.05 23.22
C GLU A 98 23.80 5.61 24.60
N PRO A 99 25.05 5.13 24.74
CA PRO A 99 25.62 4.87 26.05
C PRO A 99 25.71 6.21 26.81
N GLU A 100 25.24 6.20 28.05
CA GLU A 100 25.57 7.27 29.01
C GLU A 100 27.10 7.31 29.16
N GLU A 101 27.74 8.38 28.65
CA GLU A 101 29.12 8.74 29.02
C GLU A 101 29.15 9.40 30.42
#